data_AF-A0A9P5NM95-F1
#
_entry.id   AF-A0A9P5NM95-F1
#
_cell.length_a   1.000
_cell.length_b   1.000
_cell.length_c   1.000
_cell.angle_alpha   90.00
_cell.angle_beta   90.00
_cell.angle_gamma   90.00
#
_symmetry.space_group_name_H-M   'P 1'
#
loop_
_entity.id
_entity.type
_entity.pdbx_description
1 polymer ?
#
loop_
_entity_poly.entity_id
_entity_poly.type
_entity_poly.pdbx_seq_one_letter_code
_entity_poly.pdbx_strand_id
1 'polypeptide(L)'
;MSSPSTLRVPSIPRPPPSPLRSYSSSSNVATPTPSNPPVSNPSSTPGSNTPRRSTPPPQKTRARDLLRKHYGLGVGPPPPRPGNTQDPMDLNSSAFDAKSYYEQLITTSSLPALLKRENELLMEIRQLDSERQSLVYNHHHELIAASDTISAMKTRAESLDGDLDLLRAAFDEISRLTAEVSIERPSTRKGVDRESSSGLQ
;
A
#
# COMPACT_ATOMS: atom_id res chain seq x y z
N MET A 1 -28.13 -59.17 -14.11
CA MET A 1 -27.52 -58.62 -12.88
C MET A 1 -27.04 -57.23 -13.24
N SER A 2 -27.73 -56.19 -12.78
CA SER A 2 -27.43 -54.80 -13.15
C SER A 2 -27.05 -54.05 -11.87
N SER A 3 -25.79 -53.61 -11.79
CA SER A 3 -25.29 -52.77 -10.70
C SER A 3 -25.61 -51.30 -10.99
N PRO A 4 -26.05 -50.49 -10.01
CA PRO A 4 -26.25 -49.07 -10.22
C PRO A 4 -24.93 -48.31 -10.08
N SER A 5 -24.58 -47.52 -11.10
CA SER A 5 -23.46 -46.57 -11.05
C SER A 5 -23.86 -45.35 -10.22
N THR A 6 -23.21 -45.15 -9.08
CA THR A 6 -23.33 -43.93 -8.27
C THR A 6 -22.52 -42.80 -8.91
N LEU A 7 -23.18 -41.69 -9.21
CA LEU A 7 -22.56 -40.47 -9.71
C LEU A 7 -21.67 -39.87 -8.61
N ARG A 8 -20.36 -39.76 -8.90
CA ARG A 8 -19.35 -39.19 -8.01
C ARG A 8 -19.45 -37.66 -8.06
N VAL A 9 -20.00 -37.07 -7.00
CA VAL A 9 -20.00 -35.61 -6.79
C VAL A 9 -18.54 -35.13 -6.68
N PRO A 10 -18.08 -34.14 -7.47
CA PRO A 10 -16.75 -33.57 -7.29
C PRO A 10 -16.74 -32.75 -5.98
N SER A 11 -15.85 -33.15 -5.07
CA SER A 11 -15.58 -32.45 -3.81
C SER A 11 -14.99 -31.07 -4.08
N ILE A 12 -15.71 -30.03 -3.68
CA ILE A 12 -15.25 -28.64 -3.70
C ILE A 12 -14.04 -28.51 -2.76
N PRO A 13 -12.88 -27.98 -3.18
CA PRO A 13 -11.76 -27.70 -2.29
C PRO A 13 -12.14 -26.60 -1.30
N ARG A 14 -11.99 -26.89 0.00
CA ARG A 14 -12.22 -25.95 1.10
C ARG A 14 -11.22 -24.79 1.03
N PRO A 15 -11.64 -23.52 1.14
CA PRO A 15 -10.70 -22.40 1.17
C PRO A 15 -9.87 -22.42 2.48
N PRO A 16 -8.60 -22.00 2.45
CA PRO A 16 -7.77 -21.89 3.65
C PRO A 16 -8.29 -20.77 4.57
N PRO A 17 -8.16 -20.91 5.91
CA PRO A 17 -8.59 -19.87 6.84
C PRO A 17 -7.69 -18.63 6.71
N SER A 18 -8.31 -17.46 6.53
CA SER A 18 -7.65 -16.16 6.45
C SER A 18 -6.93 -15.82 7.77
N PRO A 19 -5.71 -15.25 7.73
CA PRO A 19 -5.08 -14.72 8.93
C PRO A 19 -5.79 -13.44 9.37
N LEU A 20 -6.23 -13.43 10.64
CA LEU A 20 -6.84 -12.29 11.29
C LEU A 20 -5.88 -11.09 11.28
N ARG A 21 -6.38 -9.99 10.72
CA ARG A 21 -5.76 -8.67 10.72
C ARG A 21 -5.90 -8.08 12.14
N SER A 22 -4.80 -7.99 12.89
CA SER A 22 -4.77 -7.26 14.18
C SER A 22 -4.32 -5.82 13.95
N TYR A 23 -5.23 -4.89 14.20
CA TYR A 23 -4.96 -3.45 14.29
C TYR A 23 -5.36 -2.97 15.68
N SER A 24 -4.36 -2.64 16.49
CA SER A 24 -4.41 -1.61 17.54
C SER A 24 -2.96 -1.40 18.01
N SER A 25 -2.34 -0.27 17.69
CA SER A 25 -2.36 1.00 18.44
C SER A 25 -1.07 1.16 19.26
N SER A 26 -0.36 2.21 18.90
CA SER A 26 0.85 2.79 19.48
C SER A 26 0.95 2.78 21.01
N SER A 27 2.10 2.36 21.52
CA SER A 27 2.64 2.85 22.80
C SER A 27 4.16 2.75 22.79
N ASN A 28 4.81 3.90 22.98
CA ASN A 28 6.27 4.06 23.15
C ASN A 28 6.81 3.17 24.27
N VAL A 29 7.91 2.46 24.03
CA VAL A 29 8.75 1.87 25.09
C VAL A 29 10.21 2.16 24.79
N ALA A 30 10.81 2.92 25.70
CA ALA A 30 12.24 3.17 25.80
C ALA A 30 13.00 1.92 26.25
N THR A 31 14.21 1.75 25.72
CA THR A 31 15.20 0.75 26.12
C THR A 31 15.88 1.12 27.44
N PRO A 32 16.05 0.19 28.40
CA PRO A 32 17.08 0.30 29.42
C PRO A 32 18.26 -0.63 29.09
N THR A 33 19.46 -0.06 29.00
CA THR A 33 20.75 -0.77 28.92
C THR A 33 21.20 -1.28 30.30
N PRO A 34 21.82 -2.47 30.40
CA PRO A 34 22.38 -2.97 31.66
C PRO A 34 23.72 -2.29 31.99
N SER A 35 23.85 -1.84 33.25
CA SER A 35 25.05 -1.22 33.82
C SER A 35 25.72 -2.19 34.80
N ASN A 36 26.98 -2.58 34.53
CA ASN A 36 27.83 -3.32 35.46
C ASN A 36 28.42 -2.35 36.52
N PRO A 37 28.40 -2.67 37.82
CA PRO A 37 29.19 -1.94 38.82
C PRO A 37 30.48 -2.70 39.18
N PRO A 38 31.64 -2.03 39.34
CA PRO A 38 32.76 -2.61 40.06
C PRO A 38 32.74 -2.16 41.53
N VAL A 39 32.75 -3.13 42.44
CA VAL A 39 32.92 -2.92 43.88
C VAL A 39 34.43 -2.93 44.23
N SER A 40 34.77 -2.01 45.12
CA SER A 40 36.03 -1.64 45.74
C SER A 40 36.77 -2.74 46.51
N ASN A 41 38.12 -2.63 46.55
CA ASN A 41 38.88 -2.88 47.78
C ASN A 41 40.19 -2.04 47.83
N PRO A 42 40.58 -1.52 49.01
CA PRO A 42 41.77 -0.67 49.17
C PRO A 42 42.97 -1.43 49.76
N SER A 43 44.18 -1.06 49.38
CA SER A 43 45.36 -1.18 50.26
C SER A 43 46.46 -0.18 49.87
N SER A 44 47.00 0.41 50.91
CA SER A 44 47.97 1.51 50.97
C SER A 44 49.41 1.07 50.79
N THR A 45 50.23 1.89 50.12
CA THR A 45 51.68 2.02 50.39
C THR A 45 52.16 3.47 50.12
N PRO A 46 53.25 3.93 50.78
CA PRO A 46 53.52 5.36 50.96
C PRO A 46 54.69 5.90 50.10
N GLY A 47 54.62 7.20 49.80
CA GLY A 47 55.79 8.09 49.74
C GLY A 47 56.49 8.30 48.39
N SER A 48 56.38 9.51 47.84
CA SER A 48 57.54 10.34 47.46
C SER A 48 57.07 11.70 46.93
N ASN A 49 57.56 12.76 47.58
CA ASN A 49 57.35 14.17 47.24
C ASN A 49 57.99 14.54 45.89
N THR A 50 57.33 15.40 45.11
CA THR A 50 58.01 16.45 44.30
C THR A 50 57.01 17.53 43.86
N PRO A 51 57.25 18.82 44.13
CA PRO A 51 56.38 19.91 43.66
C PRO A 51 56.98 20.57 42.41
N ARG A 52 56.13 20.96 41.44
CA ARG A 52 56.31 21.98 40.37
C ARG A 52 55.44 21.60 39.16
N ARG A 53 54.87 22.47 38.33
CA ARG A 53 54.84 23.93 38.14
C ARG A 53 53.81 24.16 37.03
N SER A 54 52.97 25.19 37.14
CA SER A 54 52.09 25.64 36.06
C SER A 54 52.91 26.02 34.82
N THR A 55 52.63 25.41 33.67
CA THR A 55 53.22 25.78 32.37
C THR A 55 52.13 25.90 31.31
N PRO A 56 52.22 26.88 30.38
CA PRO A 56 51.19 27.14 29.38
C PRO A 56 51.18 26.06 28.27
N PRO A 57 50.07 25.87 27.53
CA PRO A 57 49.95 24.76 26.59
C PRO A 57 50.91 24.92 25.39
N PRO A 58 51.55 23.83 24.93
CA PRO A 58 52.59 23.89 23.91
C PRO A 58 52.02 24.10 22.51
N GLN A 59 52.71 24.90 21.69
CA GLN A 59 52.39 25.21 20.28
C GLN A 59 52.38 24.00 19.31
N LYS A 60 52.63 22.79 19.82
CA LYS A 60 52.77 21.55 19.03
C LYS A 60 51.46 21.10 18.37
N THR A 61 50.30 21.44 18.93
CA THR A 61 48.98 21.11 18.36
C THR A 61 48.66 21.91 17.11
N ARG A 62 49.00 23.21 17.08
CA ARG A 62 48.76 24.06 15.89
C ARG A 62 49.58 23.63 14.68
N ALA A 63 50.86 23.29 14.89
CA ALA A 63 51.70 22.77 13.80
C ALA A 63 51.13 21.45 13.28
N ARG A 64 50.76 20.53 14.18
CA ARG A 64 50.14 19.25 13.80
C ARG A 64 48.84 19.43 13.01
N ASP A 65 47.99 20.39 13.37
CA ASP A 65 46.76 20.71 12.64
C ASP A 65 47.02 21.37 11.29
N LEU A 66 48.05 22.22 11.18
CA LEU A 66 48.45 22.84 9.91
C LEU A 66 49.00 21.80 8.93
N LEU A 67 49.86 20.88 9.41
CA LEU A 67 50.36 19.78 8.59
C LEU A 67 49.20 18.85 8.16
N ARG A 68 48.22 18.60 9.04
CA ARG A 68 47.02 17.81 8.68
C ARG A 68 46.22 18.46 7.55
N LYS A 69 46.09 19.79 7.54
CA LYS A 69 45.44 20.56 6.47
C LYS A 69 46.27 20.56 5.17
N HIS A 70 47.58 20.64 5.28
CA HIS A 70 48.49 20.70 4.13
C HIS A 70 48.65 19.36 3.41
N TYR A 71 48.57 18.23 4.15
CA TYR A 71 48.70 16.89 3.60
C TYR A 71 47.37 16.15 3.41
N GLY A 72 46.22 16.81 3.65
CA GLY A 72 44.89 16.20 3.48
C GLY A 72 44.57 15.03 4.44
N LEU A 73 45.47 14.72 5.39
CA LEU A 73 45.44 13.55 6.29
C LEU A 73 44.38 13.63 7.42
N GLY A 74 43.38 14.48 7.27
CA GLY A 74 42.27 14.67 8.22
C GLY A 74 40.89 14.59 7.61
N VAL A 75 40.79 14.37 6.30
CA VAL A 75 39.52 14.14 5.61
C VAL A 75 39.34 12.63 5.52
N GLY A 76 38.75 12.05 6.56
CA GLY A 76 38.10 10.74 6.41
C GLY A 76 37.01 10.86 5.33
N PRO A 77 36.58 9.74 4.71
CA PRO A 77 35.53 9.76 3.70
C PRO A 77 34.39 10.68 4.13
N PRO A 78 33.96 11.63 3.28
CA PRO A 78 32.93 12.59 3.67
C PRO A 78 31.71 11.83 4.19
N PRO A 79 31.12 12.23 5.33
CA PRO A 79 29.89 11.61 5.79
C PRO A 79 28.84 11.75 4.68
N PRO A 80 28.05 10.71 4.40
CA PRO A 80 27.01 10.76 3.38
C PRO A 80 26.09 11.93 3.69
N ARG A 81 25.97 12.86 2.73
CA ARG A 81 25.08 14.01 2.86
C ARG A 81 23.65 13.49 2.81
N PRO A 82 22.81 13.72 3.84
CA PRO A 82 21.42 13.30 3.79
C PRO A 82 20.70 14.11 2.69
N GLY A 83 20.31 13.45 1.60
CA GLY A 83 19.47 14.06 0.56
C GLY A 83 19.95 13.94 -0.89
N ASN A 84 21.08 13.30 -1.18
CA ASN A 84 21.43 12.98 -2.56
C ASN A 84 20.75 11.68 -2.97
N THR A 85 19.65 11.77 -3.70
CA THR A 85 18.96 10.62 -4.33
C THR A 85 19.74 10.01 -5.50
N GLN A 86 20.91 10.58 -5.83
CA GLN A 86 21.80 10.18 -6.90
C GLN A 86 23.15 9.73 -6.32
N ASP A 87 23.14 8.74 -5.43
CA ASP A 87 24.38 8.12 -4.94
C ASP A 87 24.68 6.89 -5.81
N PRO A 88 25.80 6.87 -6.56
CA PRO A 88 26.16 5.72 -7.38
C PRO A 88 26.47 4.46 -6.57
N MET A 89 26.66 4.55 -5.25
CA MET A 89 26.91 3.42 -4.37
C MET A 89 25.65 2.87 -3.66
N ASP A 90 24.52 3.57 -3.73
CA ASP A 90 23.26 3.12 -3.12
C ASP A 90 22.45 2.26 -4.10
N LEU A 91 22.15 1.02 -3.72
CA LEU A 91 21.37 0.08 -4.54
C LEU A 91 19.96 0.58 -4.86
N ASN A 92 19.40 1.47 -4.04
CA ASN A 92 18.06 2.03 -4.23
C ASN A 92 18.06 3.34 -5.02
N SER A 93 19.24 3.87 -5.36
CA SER A 93 19.36 5.12 -6.09
C SER A 93 19.18 4.91 -7.60
N SER A 94 18.57 5.89 -8.26
CA SER A 94 18.48 5.90 -9.73
C SER A 94 19.83 6.05 -10.45
N ALA A 95 20.87 6.55 -9.77
CA ALA A 95 22.22 6.68 -10.33
C ALA A 95 23.14 5.51 -9.96
N PHE A 96 22.61 4.42 -9.41
CA PHE A 96 23.39 3.26 -8.99
C PHE A 96 24.30 2.75 -10.13
N ASP A 97 25.60 2.69 -9.87
CA ASP A 97 26.57 2.07 -10.77
C ASP A 97 27.01 0.71 -10.21
N ALA A 98 26.42 -0.34 -10.77
CA ALA A 98 26.69 -1.73 -10.38
C ALA A 98 28.18 -2.09 -10.50
N LYS A 99 28.89 -1.55 -11.50
CA LYS A 99 30.29 -1.91 -11.73
C LYS A 99 31.18 -1.34 -10.63
N SER A 100 31.05 -0.04 -10.36
CA SER A 100 31.85 0.62 -9.33
C SER A 100 31.52 0.11 -7.93
N TYR A 101 30.24 -0.17 -7.64
CA TYR A 101 29.83 -0.81 -6.38
C TYR A 101 30.46 -2.21 -6.22
N TYR A 102 30.45 -3.03 -7.29
CA TYR A 102 31.06 -4.36 -7.26
C TYR A 102 32.58 -4.31 -7.07
N GLU A 103 33.28 -3.44 -7.81
CA GLU A 103 34.73 -3.26 -7.70
C GLU A 103 35.12 -2.81 -6.28
N GLN A 104 34.37 -1.88 -5.70
CA GLN A 104 34.57 -1.49 -4.30
C GLN A 104 34.30 -2.66 -3.34
N LEU A 105 33.22 -3.43 -3.55
CA LEU A 105 32.83 -4.52 -2.67
C LEU A 105 33.89 -5.63 -2.64
N ILE A 106 34.41 -6.06 -3.80
CA ILE A 106 35.41 -7.14 -3.88
C ILE A 106 36.80 -6.71 -3.38
N THR A 107 37.15 -5.43 -3.50
CA THR A 107 38.45 -4.91 -3.04
C THR A 107 38.49 -4.62 -1.54
N THR A 108 37.34 -4.29 -0.94
CA THR A 108 37.26 -3.86 0.47
C THR A 108 36.71 -4.91 1.42
N SER A 109 35.96 -5.90 0.94
CA SER A 109 35.30 -6.90 1.77
C SER A 109 36.08 -8.22 1.87
N SER A 110 35.92 -8.92 2.99
CA SER A 110 36.45 -10.26 3.15
C SER A 110 35.57 -11.31 2.45
N LEU A 111 36.15 -12.46 2.10
CA LEU A 111 35.42 -13.55 1.44
C LEU A 111 34.14 -13.99 2.19
N PRO A 112 34.14 -14.18 3.53
CA PRO A 112 32.91 -14.54 4.25
C PRO A 112 31.83 -13.45 4.19
N ALA A 113 32.23 -12.17 4.20
CA ALA A 113 31.30 -11.05 4.04
C ALA A 113 30.69 -11.03 2.63
N LEU A 114 31.49 -11.35 1.62
CA LEU A 114 31.04 -11.42 0.23
C LEU A 114 30.00 -12.55 0.03
N LEU A 115 30.26 -13.74 0.56
CA LEU A 115 29.31 -14.88 0.51
C LEU A 115 28.00 -14.56 1.25
N LYS A 116 28.09 -13.88 2.40
CA LYS A 116 26.90 -13.43 3.12
C LYS A 116 26.09 -12.43 2.28
N ARG A 117 26.76 -11.46 1.65
CA ARG A 117 26.09 -10.46 0.80
C ARG A 117 25.46 -11.08 -0.43
N GLU A 118 26.11 -12.06 -1.05
CA GLU A 118 25.55 -12.84 -2.15
C GLU A 118 24.24 -13.53 -1.73
N ASN A 119 24.24 -14.22 -0.59
CA ASN A 119 23.06 -14.93 -0.11
C ASN A 119 21.90 -13.96 0.18
N GLU A 120 22.20 -12.83 0.81
CA GLU A 120 21.22 -11.76 1.07
C GLU A 120 20.62 -11.22 -0.23
N LEU A 121 21.46 -10.92 -1.24
CA LEU A 121 20.98 -10.47 -2.55
C LEU A 121 20.11 -11.52 -3.24
N LEU A 122 20.47 -12.81 -3.16
CA LEU A 122 19.66 -13.88 -3.73
C LEU A 122 18.29 -13.99 -3.04
N MET A 123 18.24 -13.81 -1.72
CA MET A 123 16.98 -13.76 -0.99
C MET A 123 16.15 -12.55 -1.38
N GLU A 124 16.78 -11.37 -1.49
CA GLU A 124 16.14 -10.11 -1.90
C GLU A 124 15.56 -10.21 -3.31
N ILE A 125 16.31 -10.76 -4.28
CA ILE A 125 15.82 -10.99 -5.65
C ILE A 125 14.57 -11.87 -5.66
N ARG A 126 14.58 -12.98 -4.89
CA ARG A 126 13.43 -13.89 -4.81
C ARG A 126 12.22 -13.22 -4.16
N GLN A 127 12.45 -12.45 -3.11
CA GLN A 127 11.40 -11.72 -2.41
C GLN A 127 10.77 -10.67 -3.35
N LEU A 128 11.60 -9.84 -4.01
CA LEU A 128 11.13 -8.83 -4.96
C LEU A 128 10.37 -9.44 -6.13
N ASP A 129 10.80 -10.59 -6.67
CA ASP A 129 10.03 -11.25 -7.71
C ASP A 129 8.68 -11.78 -7.20
N SER A 130 8.64 -12.33 -5.99
CA SER A 130 7.37 -12.77 -5.37
C SER A 130 6.41 -11.60 -5.14
N GLU A 131 6.92 -10.44 -4.69
CA GLU A 131 6.15 -9.22 -4.51
C GLU A 131 5.62 -8.68 -5.84
N ARG A 132 6.48 -8.65 -6.87
CA ARG A 132 6.09 -8.27 -8.23
C ARG A 132 4.99 -9.18 -8.76
N GLN A 133 5.12 -10.50 -8.61
CA GLN A 133 4.11 -11.45 -9.05
C GLN A 133 2.79 -11.26 -8.29
N SER A 134 2.84 -11.06 -6.98
CA SER A 134 1.67 -10.78 -6.15
C SER A 134 0.95 -9.51 -6.59
N LEU A 135 1.69 -8.42 -6.85
CA LEU A 135 1.13 -7.16 -7.32
C LEU A 135 0.45 -7.32 -8.68
N VAL A 136 1.12 -7.98 -9.63
CA VAL A 136 0.58 -8.26 -10.97
C VAL A 136 -0.69 -9.10 -10.87
N TYR A 137 -0.70 -10.13 -10.02
CA TYR A 137 -1.87 -10.97 -9.79
C TYR A 137 -3.04 -10.17 -9.22
N ASN A 138 -2.82 -9.41 -8.13
CA ASN A 138 -3.86 -8.60 -7.50
C ASN A 138 -4.44 -7.60 -8.49
N HIS A 139 -3.58 -6.87 -9.22
CA HIS A 139 -4.03 -5.88 -10.19
C HIS A 139 -4.82 -6.51 -11.34
N HIS A 140 -4.34 -7.62 -11.92
CA HIS A 140 -5.11 -8.30 -12.97
C HIS A 140 -6.42 -8.88 -12.45
N HIS A 141 -6.43 -9.44 -11.25
CA HIS A 141 -7.65 -9.96 -10.64
C HIS A 141 -8.68 -8.86 -10.41
N GLU A 142 -8.26 -7.71 -9.89
CA GLU A 142 -9.12 -6.53 -9.69
C GLU A 142 -9.63 -5.97 -11.02
N LEU A 143 -8.79 -5.88 -12.04
CA LEU A 143 -9.20 -5.40 -13.37
C LEU A 143 -10.25 -6.32 -14.01
N ILE A 144 -10.07 -7.64 -13.88
CA ILE A 144 -11.04 -8.63 -14.37
C ILE A 144 -12.36 -8.47 -13.60
N ALA A 145 -12.31 -8.41 -12.27
CA ALA A 145 -13.51 -8.24 -11.45
C ALA A 145 -14.25 -6.91 -11.74
N ALA A 146 -13.52 -5.83 -11.99
CA ALA A 146 -14.09 -4.55 -12.40
C ALA A 146 -14.73 -4.64 -13.78
N SER A 147 -14.08 -5.31 -14.73
CA SER A 147 -14.64 -5.56 -16.07
C SER A 147 -15.93 -6.38 -16.00
N ASP A 148 -15.97 -7.43 -15.18
CA ASP A 148 -17.17 -8.24 -14.97
C ASP A 148 -18.30 -7.40 -14.37
N THR A 149 -17.97 -6.53 -13.40
CA THR A 149 -18.93 -5.61 -12.79
C THR A 149 -19.50 -4.62 -13.81
N ILE A 150 -18.65 -4.06 -14.68
CA ILE A 150 -19.08 -3.16 -15.78
C ILE A 150 -19.99 -3.91 -16.75
N SER A 151 -19.64 -5.16 -17.11
CA SER A 151 -20.47 -5.97 -18.00
C SER A 151 -21.84 -6.27 -17.38
N ALA A 152 -21.88 -6.64 -16.10
CA ALA A 152 -23.14 -6.87 -15.38
C ALA A 152 -23.96 -5.59 -15.20
N MET A 153 -23.31 -4.43 -15.03
CA MET A 153 -24.00 -3.13 -14.99
C MET A 153 -24.60 -2.78 -16.35
N LYS A 154 -23.86 -3.03 -17.44
CA LYS A 154 -24.34 -2.82 -18.81
C LYS A 154 -25.57 -3.66 -19.11
N THR A 155 -25.53 -4.97 -18.84
CA THR A 155 -26.69 -5.85 -19.07
C THR A 155 -27.93 -5.41 -18.28
N ARG A 156 -27.76 -4.95 -17.03
CA ARG A 156 -28.87 -4.41 -16.23
C ARG A 156 -29.42 -3.09 -16.77
N ALA A 157 -28.57 -2.24 -17.34
CA ALA A 157 -29.01 -1.01 -17.98
C ALA A 157 -29.82 -1.32 -19.26
N GLU A 158 -29.36 -2.27 -20.06
CA GLU A 158 -30.08 -2.73 -21.27
C GLU A 158 -31.45 -3.36 -20.92
N SER A 159 -31.55 -4.15 -19.84
CA SER A 159 -32.85 -4.68 -19.42
C SER A 159 -33.80 -3.57 -18.95
N LEU A 160 -33.28 -2.56 -18.24
CA LEU A 160 -34.09 -1.43 -17.77
C LEU A 160 -34.63 -0.59 -18.94
N ASP A 161 -33.84 -0.40 -19.99
CA ASP A 161 -34.28 0.29 -21.22
C ASP A 161 -35.49 -0.42 -21.85
N GLY A 162 -35.43 -1.76 -21.95
CA GLY A 162 -36.56 -2.57 -22.40
C GLY A 162 -37.80 -2.48 -21.51
N ASP A 163 -37.62 -2.42 -20.18
CA ASP A 163 -38.73 -2.23 -19.23
C ASP A 163 -39.37 -0.84 -19.38
N LEU A 164 -38.58 0.21 -19.66
CA LEU A 164 -39.09 1.57 -19.91
C LEU A 164 -39.87 1.66 -21.21
N ASP A 165 -39.43 0.96 -22.26
CA ASP A 165 -40.19 0.87 -23.52
C ASP A 165 -41.53 0.16 -23.33
N LEU A 166 -41.57 -0.91 -22.54
CA LEU A 166 -42.81 -1.60 -22.19
C LEU A 166 -43.76 -0.69 -21.40
N LEU A 167 -43.23 0.04 -20.41
CA LEU A 167 -43.99 1.01 -19.63
C LEU A 167 -44.58 2.12 -20.51
N ARG A 168 -43.79 2.63 -21.47
CA ARG A 168 -44.25 3.62 -22.44
C ARG A 168 -45.40 3.10 -23.29
N ALA A 169 -45.27 1.88 -23.82
CA ALA A 169 -46.34 1.26 -24.60
C ALA A 169 -47.64 1.11 -23.79
N ALA A 170 -47.54 0.73 -22.52
CA ALA A 170 -48.69 0.65 -21.62
C ALA A 170 -49.35 2.03 -21.39
N PHE A 171 -48.58 3.10 -21.21
CA PHE A 171 -49.12 4.45 -21.08
C PHE A 171 -49.79 4.96 -22.36
N ASP A 172 -49.25 4.63 -23.54
CA ASP A 172 -49.87 4.95 -24.82
C ASP A 172 -51.21 4.21 -24.98
N GLU A 173 -51.29 2.95 -24.57
CA GLU A 173 -52.53 2.17 -24.57
C GLU A 173 -53.57 2.75 -23.59
N ILE A 174 -53.17 3.10 -22.37
CA ILE A 174 -54.04 3.77 -21.40
C ILE A 174 -54.56 5.10 -21.96
N SER A 175 -53.69 5.87 -22.62
CA SER A 175 -54.07 7.15 -23.23
C SER A 175 -55.09 6.95 -24.35
N ARG A 176 -54.90 5.93 -25.21
CA ARG A 176 -55.85 5.54 -26.26
C ARG A 176 -57.21 5.15 -25.67
N LEU A 177 -57.22 4.27 -24.67
CA LEU A 177 -58.44 3.82 -24.00
C LEU A 177 -59.17 4.98 -23.31
N THR A 178 -58.43 5.89 -22.68
CA THR A 178 -59.00 7.09 -22.02
C THR A 178 -59.64 8.04 -23.03
N ALA A 179 -59.02 8.22 -24.21
CA ALA A 179 -59.59 9.01 -25.30
C ALA A 179 -60.86 8.36 -25.85
N GLU A 180 -60.87 7.04 -26.04
CA GLU A 180 -62.03 6.28 -26.49
C GLU A 180 -63.22 6.41 -25.52
N VAL A 181 -63.00 6.23 -24.21
CA VAL A 181 -64.02 6.43 -23.17
C VAL A 181 -64.49 7.89 -23.10
N SER A 182 -63.61 8.86 -23.32
CA SER A 182 -63.97 10.29 -23.33
C SER A 182 -64.85 10.67 -24.53
N ILE A 183 -64.69 10.00 -25.67
CA ILE A 183 -65.50 10.17 -26.89
C ILE A 183 -66.86 9.47 -26.77
N GLU A 184 -66.99 8.44 -25.93
CA GLU A 184 -68.29 7.77 -25.66
C GLU A 184 -69.19 8.60 -24.73
N ARG A 185 -68.60 9.41 -23.84
CA ARG A 185 -69.33 10.24 -22.85
C ARG A 185 -69.86 11.64 -23.27
N PRO A 186 -69.70 12.20 -24.48
CA PRO A 186 -70.30 13.48 -24.87
C PRO A 186 -71.76 13.37 -25.34
N SER A 187 -72.30 12.15 -25.51
CA SER A 187 -73.65 11.91 -26.04
C SER A 187 -74.78 11.91 -24.98
N THR A 188 -74.47 11.86 -23.68
CA THR A 188 -75.47 11.85 -22.58
C THR A 188 -75.72 13.21 -21.91
N ARG A 189 -75.10 14.30 -22.41
CA ARG A 189 -75.34 15.68 -21.94
C ARG A 189 -76.11 16.54 -22.95
N LYS A 190 -77.21 16.00 -23.50
CA LYS A 190 -78.28 16.81 -24.11
C LYS A 190 -79.63 16.35 -23.53
N GLY A 191 -80.18 17.14 -22.60
CA GLY A 191 -81.59 16.98 -22.20
C GLY A 191 -81.85 17.01 -20.69
N VAL A 192 -81.42 18.05 -19.97
CA VAL A 192 -82.05 18.42 -18.68
C VAL A 192 -82.13 19.95 -18.60
N ASP A 193 -82.78 20.58 -19.57
CA ASP A 193 -83.14 22.01 -19.52
C ASP A 193 -84.52 22.21 -20.16
N ARG A 194 -85.58 21.79 -19.46
CA ARG A 194 -86.98 22.28 -19.60
C ARG A 194 -87.88 21.44 -18.71
N GLU A 195 -88.28 21.98 -17.55
CA GLU A 195 -89.66 21.99 -17.04
C GLU A 195 -89.64 22.65 -15.65
N SER A 196 -89.70 23.98 -15.60
CA SER A 196 -90.03 24.73 -14.39
C SER A 196 -90.75 26.00 -14.80
N SER A 197 -91.97 25.84 -15.33
CA SER A 197 -92.94 26.93 -15.45
C SER A 197 -94.34 26.37 -15.73
N SER A 198 -95.08 26.04 -14.68
CA SER A 198 -96.54 26.25 -14.70
C SER A 198 -97.04 26.45 -13.26
N GLY A 199 -97.19 27.72 -12.89
CA GLY A 199 -97.84 28.13 -11.65
C GLY A 199 -99.34 27.83 -11.69
N LEU A 200 -99.77 27.11 -10.66
CA LEU A 200 -101.02 27.23 -9.89
C LEU A 200 -102.10 28.16 -10.47
N GLN A 201 -103.25 27.58 -10.82
CA GLN A 201 -104.58 28.17 -10.58
C GLN A 201 -105.14 27.59 -9.29
#